data_AF-A0A969P8Y4-F1
#
_entry.id   AF-A0A969P8Y4-F1
#
_cell.length_a   1.000
_cell.length_b   1.000
_cell.length_c   1.000
_cell.angle_alpha   90.00
_cell.angle_beta   90.00
_cell.angle_gamma   90.00
#
_symmetry.space_group_name_H-M   'P 1'
#
loop_
_entity.id
_entity.type
_entity.pdbx_description
1 polymer ?
#
loop_
_entity_poly.entity_id
_entity_poly.type
_entity_poly.pdbx_seq_one_letter_code
_entity_poly.pdbx_strand_id
1 'polypeptide(L)'
;MQRKHHSAEFKAKVALEAIKGLKTINELSSEYGVHSTQINQWKKQALDEFPGIFSSRRSQNQKEQENLTASLYQQIGQLKVELDWLKKNLDNSIADQRGLVEPEHADISVSRQCELLDLARSTLYYKPVAVDPYELHLMNLIDQQYTATPFYGIRRMSAWLKNQGERVNHKRVARLMRQMGIEAIYPRPHTSRPADNVRRYPYLLKGLVIDAPNLVWSTDISVPQQRRERWEKTSRNRLTGADYKPP
;
A
#
# COMPACT_ATOMS: atom_id res chain seq x y z
N MET A 1 -52.62 6.67 -28.19
CA MET A 1 -52.53 5.95 -29.47
C MET A 1 -51.64 4.73 -29.28
N GLN A 2 -52.18 3.51 -29.31
CA GLN A 2 -51.40 2.28 -29.15
C GLN A 2 -50.65 1.96 -30.45
N ARG A 3 -49.34 1.71 -30.37
CA ARG A 3 -48.53 1.31 -31.51
C ARG A 3 -48.86 -0.14 -31.85
N LYS A 4 -49.34 -0.41 -33.07
CA LYS A 4 -49.57 -1.79 -33.53
C LYS A 4 -48.22 -2.51 -33.65
N HIS A 5 -48.02 -3.55 -32.84
CA HIS A 5 -46.86 -4.42 -32.94
C HIS A 5 -47.14 -5.54 -33.95
N HIS A 6 -46.31 -5.63 -34.99
CA HIS A 6 -46.33 -6.71 -35.97
C HIS A 6 -45.31 -7.78 -35.61
N SER A 7 -45.67 -9.06 -35.77
CA SER A 7 -44.77 -10.19 -35.53
C SER A 7 -43.59 -10.20 -36.52
N ALA A 8 -42.48 -10.81 -36.14
CA ALA A 8 -41.28 -10.89 -36.99
C ALA A 8 -41.55 -11.63 -38.30
N GLU A 9 -42.32 -12.71 -38.26
CA GLU A 9 -42.75 -13.49 -39.44
C GLU A 9 -43.59 -12.65 -40.40
N PHE A 10 -44.53 -11.86 -39.87
CA PHE A 10 -45.38 -10.98 -40.67
C PHE A 10 -44.55 -9.89 -41.37
N LYS A 11 -43.62 -9.26 -40.65
CA LYS A 11 -42.69 -8.27 -41.23
C LYS A 11 -41.82 -8.88 -42.33
N ALA A 12 -41.30 -10.10 -42.11
CA ALA A 12 -40.50 -10.81 -43.10
C ALA A 12 -41.31 -11.15 -44.36
N LYS A 13 -42.55 -11.61 -44.21
CA LYS A 13 -43.46 -11.91 -45.32
C LYS A 13 -43.75 -10.66 -46.17
N VAL A 14 -44.11 -9.55 -45.53
CA VAL A 14 -44.40 -8.28 -46.21
C VAL A 14 -43.15 -7.70 -46.89
N ALA A 15 -41.98 -7.78 -46.23
CA ALA A 15 -40.71 -7.35 -46.84
C ALA A 15 -40.35 -8.19 -48.07
N LEU A 16 -40.59 -9.51 -48.04
CA LEU A 16 -40.30 -10.42 -49.14
C LEU A 16 -41.22 -10.17 -50.35
N GLU A 17 -42.52 -9.94 -50.13
CA GLU A 17 -43.47 -9.51 -51.18
C GLU A 17 -43.05 -8.16 -51.80
N ALA A 18 -42.60 -7.22 -50.98
CA ALA A 18 -42.11 -5.91 -51.45
C ALA A 18 -40.77 -5.99 -52.21
N ILE A 19 -39.94 -7.01 -51.95
CA ILE A 19 -38.69 -7.29 -52.68
C ILE A 19 -39.00 -7.96 -54.03
N LYS A 20 -39.97 -8.89 -54.08
CA LYS A 20 -40.41 -9.55 -55.33
C LYS A 20 -40.93 -8.57 -56.38
N GLY A 21 -41.48 -7.42 -55.97
CA GLY A 21 -41.86 -6.32 -56.86
C GLY A 21 -43.09 -6.59 -57.74
N LEU A 22 -43.84 -7.66 -57.49
CA LEU A 22 -45.03 -8.05 -58.25
C LEU A 22 -46.25 -7.15 -57.98
N LYS A 23 -46.25 -6.46 -56.84
CA LYS A 23 -47.28 -5.51 -56.41
C LYS A 23 -46.62 -4.19 -56.02
N THR A 24 -47.29 -3.09 -56.30
CA THR A 24 -46.83 -1.76 -55.87
C THR A 24 -46.91 -1.63 -54.35
N ILE A 25 -46.11 -0.74 -53.78
CA ILE A 25 -46.08 -0.51 -52.32
C ILE A 25 -47.46 -0.04 -51.80
N ASN A 26 -48.25 0.64 -52.63
CA ASN A 26 -49.59 1.11 -52.28
C ASN A 26 -50.63 -0.03 -52.31
N GLU A 27 -50.48 -0.99 -53.21
CA GLU A 27 -51.30 -2.22 -53.22
C GLU A 27 -50.98 -3.10 -52.00
N LEU A 28 -49.69 -3.27 -51.67
CA LEU A 28 -49.27 -3.97 -50.46
C LEU A 28 -49.74 -3.26 -49.18
N SER A 29 -49.77 -1.92 -49.20
CA SER A 29 -50.29 -1.13 -48.09
C SER A 29 -51.79 -1.39 -47.85
N SER A 30 -52.54 -1.54 -48.93
CA SER A 30 -53.99 -1.80 -48.89
C SER A 30 -54.29 -3.26 -48.52
N GLU A 31 -53.52 -4.22 -49.03
CA GLU A 31 -53.71 -5.65 -48.80
C GLU A 31 -53.34 -6.08 -47.38
N TYR A 32 -52.20 -5.59 -46.87
CA TYR A 32 -51.69 -5.96 -45.56
C TYR A 32 -52.05 -4.96 -44.44
N GLY A 33 -52.71 -3.84 -44.79
CA GLY A 33 -53.15 -2.81 -43.85
C GLY A 33 -51.98 -2.09 -43.13
N VAL A 34 -50.81 -2.02 -43.77
CA VAL A 34 -49.59 -1.40 -43.23
C VAL A 34 -49.24 -0.16 -44.03
N HIS A 35 -48.80 0.91 -43.36
CA HIS A 35 -48.41 2.14 -44.05
C HIS A 35 -47.20 1.94 -44.99
N SER A 36 -47.23 2.54 -46.18
CA SER A 36 -46.18 2.44 -47.22
C SER A 36 -44.76 2.70 -46.70
N THR A 37 -44.58 3.69 -45.81
CA THR A 37 -43.29 3.98 -45.16
C THR A 37 -42.75 2.82 -44.34
N GLN A 38 -43.61 2.08 -43.62
CA GLN A 38 -43.18 0.92 -42.83
C GLN A 38 -42.77 -0.25 -43.73
N ILE A 39 -43.50 -0.45 -44.84
CA ILE A 39 -43.15 -1.47 -45.85
C ILE A 39 -41.78 -1.17 -46.48
N ASN A 40 -41.53 0.10 -46.82
CA ASN A 40 -40.22 0.53 -47.32
C ASN A 40 -39.10 0.35 -46.28
N GLN A 41 -39.39 0.63 -45.00
CA GLN A 41 -38.43 0.47 -43.92
C GLN A 41 -38.09 -1.01 -43.68
N TRP A 42 -39.08 -1.91 -43.70
CA TRP A 42 -38.87 -3.35 -43.58
C TRP A 42 -38.19 -3.96 -44.81
N LYS A 43 -38.52 -3.49 -46.02
CA LYS A 43 -37.81 -3.86 -47.26
C LYS A 43 -36.33 -3.50 -47.18
N LYS A 44 -36.02 -2.27 -46.73
CA LYS A 44 -34.65 -1.81 -46.54
C LYS A 44 -33.91 -2.63 -45.47
N GLN A 45 -34.54 -2.82 -44.30
CA GLN A 45 -33.97 -3.64 -43.22
C GLN A 45 -33.67 -5.08 -43.68
N ALA A 46 -34.58 -5.69 -44.45
CA ALA A 46 -34.38 -7.02 -45.00
C ALA A 46 -33.19 -7.05 -45.98
N LEU A 47 -33.10 -6.10 -46.91
CA LEU A 47 -31.97 -6.01 -47.85
C LEU A 47 -30.62 -5.79 -47.16
N ASP A 48 -30.59 -5.02 -46.06
CA ASP A 48 -29.37 -4.75 -45.29
C ASP A 48 -28.95 -5.98 -44.45
N GLU A 49 -29.90 -6.73 -43.87
CA GLU A 49 -29.62 -7.90 -43.03
C GLU A 49 -29.46 -9.22 -43.81
N PHE A 50 -30.05 -9.34 -45.01
CA PHE A 50 -29.97 -10.56 -45.84
C PHE A 50 -28.53 -11.03 -46.08
N PRO A 51 -27.57 -10.17 -46.49
CA PRO A 51 -26.17 -10.55 -46.62
C PRO A 51 -25.57 -11.07 -45.31
N GLY A 52 -25.99 -10.52 -44.17
CA GLY A 52 -25.56 -10.93 -42.83
C GLY A 52 -26.04 -12.33 -42.44
N ILE A 53 -27.23 -12.74 -42.87
CA ILE A 53 -27.81 -14.06 -42.59
C ILE A 53 -27.05 -15.18 -43.33
N PHE A 54 -26.59 -14.92 -44.55
CA PHE A 54 -25.79 -15.87 -45.34
C PHE A 54 -24.29 -15.84 -44.99
N SER A 55 -23.85 -14.85 -44.22
CA SER A 55 -22.47 -14.79 -43.73
C SER A 55 -22.29 -15.72 -42.51
N SER A 56 -21.16 -16.44 -42.45
CA SER A 56 -20.79 -17.28 -41.29
C SER A 56 -20.65 -16.50 -39.96
N ARG A 57 -20.86 -15.19 -39.98
CA ARG A 57 -20.71 -14.29 -38.83
C ARG A 57 -21.67 -14.61 -37.68
N ARG A 58 -22.85 -15.15 -37.99
CA ARG A 58 -23.82 -15.57 -36.95
C ARG A 58 -23.30 -16.74 -36.10
N SER A 59 -22.64 -17.73 -36.71
CA SER A 59 -22.06 -18.85 -35.96
C SER A 59 -20.81 -18.45 -35.18
N GLN A 60 -20.03 -17.50 -35.70
CA GLN A 60 -18.89 -16.91 -34.98
C GLN A 60 -19.34 -16.15 -33.74
N ASN A 61 -20.34 -15.26 -33.86
CA ASN A 61 -20.87 -14.52 -32.71
C ASN A 61 -21.47 -15.46 -31.64
N GLN A 62 -22.12 -16.53 -32.06
CA GLN A 62 -22.71 -17.51 -31.13
C GLN A 62 -21.62 -18.31 -30.40
N LYS A 63 -20.56 -18.73 -31.10
CA LYS A 63 -19.37 -19.32 -30.47
C LYS A 63 -18.65 -18.35 -29.53
N GLU A 64 -18.54 -17.07 -29.90
CA GLU A 64 -17.96 -16.04 -29.02
C GLU A 64 -18.81 -15.86 -27.76
N GLN A 65 -20.14 -15.84 -27.88
CA GLN A 65 -21.04 -15.78 -26.74
C GLN A 65 -20.96 -17.03 -25.85
N GLU A 66 -20.88 -18.22 -26.44
CA GLU A 66 -20.70 -19.49 -25.72
C GLU A 66 -19.34 -19.52 -24.99
N ASN A 67 -18.27 -19.05 -25.64
CA ASN A 67 -16.94 -18.95 -25.02
C ASN A 67 -16.93 -17.93 -23.87
N LEU A 68 -17.60 -16.80 -24.04
CA LEU A 68 -17.72 -15.78 -23.00
C LEU A 68 -18.51 -16.31 -21.80
N THR A 69 -19.64 -16.98 -22.03
CA THR A 69 -20.45 -17.57 -20.96
C THR A 69 -19.67 -18.65 -20.21
N ALA A 70 -18.94 -19.52 -20.91
CA ALA A 70 -18.07 -20.52 -20.29
C ALA A 70 -16.99 -19.87 -19.40
N SER A 71 -16.32 -18.82 -19.90
CA SER A 71 -15.32 -18.08 -19.13
C SER A 71 -15.89 -17.41 -17.87
N LEU A 72 -17.07 -16.79 -17.99
CA LEU A 72 -17.75 -16.16 -16.86
C LEU A 72 -18.17 -17.18 -15.80
N TYR A 73 -18.72 -18.34 -16.20
CA TYR A 73 -19.08 -19.40 -15.26
C TYR A 73 -17.86 -19.96 -14.52
N GLN A 74 -16.72 -20.10 -15.22
CA GLN A 74 -15.47 -20.51 -14.60
C GLN A 74 -14.99 -19.51 -13.54
N GLN A 75 -15.04 -18.20 -13.83
CA GLN A 75 -14.69 -17.16 -12.86
C GLN A 75 -15.61 -17.16 -11.64
N ILE A 76 -16.93 -17.35 -11.83
CA ILE A 76 -17.88 -17.42 -10.73
C ILE A 76 -17.56 -18.62 -9.82
N GLY A 77 -17.24 -19.78 -10.39
CA GLY A 77 -16.83 -20.96 -9.64
C GLY A 77 -15.58 -20.71 -8.81
N GLN A 78 -14.54 -20.13 -9.43
CA GLN A 78 -13.31 -19.77 -8.74
C GLN A 78 -13.56 -18.79 -7.58
N LEU A 79 -14.26 -17.68 -7.84
CA LEU A 79 -14.55 -16.67 -6.82
C LEU A 79 -15.37 -17.24 -5.65
N LYS A 80 -16.28 -18.18 -5.92
CA LYS A 80 -17.05 -18.83 -4.86
C LYS A 80 -16.16 -19.63 -3.91
N VAL A 81 -15.25 -20.43 -4.44
CA VAL A 81 -14.29 -21.21 -3.66
C VAL A 81 -13.38 -20.29 -2.84
N GLU A 82 -12.89 -19.20 -3.44
CA GLU A 82 -12.05 -18.21 -2.75
C GLU A 82 -12.79 -17.52 -1.59
N LEU A 83 -14.05 -17.13 -1.81
CA LEU A 83 -14.87 -16.51 -0.77
C LEU A 83 -15.25 -17.48 0.34
N ASP A 84 -15.58 -18.73 0.03
CA ASP A 84 -15.91 -19.75 1.03
C ASP A 84 -14.69 -20.06 1.90
N TRP A 85 -13.50 -20.10 1.30
CA TRP A 85 -12.24 -20.25 2.03
C TRP A 85 -11.93 -19.03 2.92
N LEU A 86 -12.08 -17.80 2.41
CA LEU A 86 -11.87 -16.58 3.19
C LEU A 86 -12.83 -16.46 4.37
N LYS A 87 -14.11 -16.77 4.16
CA LYS A 87 -15.12 -16.72 5.23
C LYS A 87 -14.80 -17.62 6.41
N LYS A 88 -14.13 -18.75 6.16
CA LYS A 88 -13.69 -19.69 7.21
C LYS A 88 -12.54 -19.11 8.07
N ASN A 89 -11.82 -18.10 7.57
CA ASN A 89 -10.49 -17.72 8.04
C ASN A 89 -10.37 -16.24 8.50
N LEU A 90 -11.49 -15.50 8.64
CA LEU A 90 -11.53 -14.04 8.81
C LEU A 90 -11.03 -13.44 10.14
N ASP A 91 -10.85 -14.23 11.21
CA ASP A 91 -10.69 -13.69 12.58
C ASP A 91 -9.28 -13.87 13.20
N ASN A 92 -8.18 -13.46 12.55
CA ASN A 92 -6.85 -13.95 12.95
C ASN A 92 -5.70 -12.91 12.91
N SER A 93 -4.85 -12.93 13.95
CA SER A 93 -3.55 -12.24 13.99
C SER A 93 -2.61 -12.75 12.89
N ILE A 94 -1.56 -12.02 12.49
CA ILE A 94 -0.60 -12.48 11.45
C ILE A 94 0.01 -13.86 11.80
N ALA A 95 0.20 -14.15 13.08
CA ALA A 95 0.65 -15.46 13.54
C ALA A 95 -0.40 -16.56 13.30
N ASP A 96 -1.67 -16.24 13.52
CA ASP A 96 -2.81 -17.13 13.32
C ASP A 96 -3.07 -17.32 11.81
N GLN A 97 -2.94 -16.25 11.00
CA GLN A 97 -3.06 -16.28 9.53
C GLN A 97 -2.04 -17.20 8.86
N ARG A 98 -0.82 -17.32 9.41
CA ARG A 98 0.17 -18.31 8.92
C ARG A 98 -0.30 -19.74 9.12
N GLY A 99 -1.03 -20.03 10.19
CA GLY A 99 -1.58 -21.35 10.49
C GLY A 99 -2.76 -21.74 9.60
N LEU A 100 -3.39 -20.77 8.92
CA LEU A 100 -4.53 -21.00 8.01
C LEU A 100 -4.10 -21.42 6.60
N VAL A 101 -2.82 -21.31 6.28
CA VAL A 101 -2.29 -21.74 4.97
C VAL A 101 -2.20 -23.27 4.97
N GLU A 102 -2.95 -23.91 4.08
CA GLU A 102 -3.05 -25.35 3.92
C GLU A 102 -2.23 -25.78 2.67
N PRO A 103 -1.00 -26.31 2.84
CA PRO A 103 -0.12 -26.60 1.70
C PRO A 103 -0.64 -27.68 0.76
N GLU A 104 -1.53 -28.55 1.24
CA GLU A 104 -2.09 -29.70 0.51
C GLU A 104 -3.52 -29.45 -0.01
N HIS A 105 -3.99 -28.19 -0.04
CA HIS A 105 -5.32 -27.88 -0.56
C HIS A 105 -5.42 -28.19 -2.08
N ALA A 106 -6.41 -29.00 -2.47
CA ALA A 106 -6.54 -29.51 -3.83
C ALA A 106 -6.81 -28.42 -4.90
N ASP A 107 -7.62 -27.41 -4.56
CA ASP A 107 -8.11 -26.44 -5.55
C ASP A 107 -7.39 -25.07 -5.55
N ILE A 108 -6.61 -24.74 -4.51
CA ILE A 108 -6.02 -23.41 -4.33
C ILE A 108 -4.54 -23.56 -4.00
N SER A 109 -3.68 -22.99 -4.85
CA SER A 109 -2.23 -22.98 -4.61
C SER A 109 -1.85 -22.14 -3.38
N VAL A 110 -0.74 -22.49 -2.73
CA VAL A 110 -0.19 -21.72 -1.59
C VAL A 110 0.01 -20.24 -1.92
N SER A 111 0.44 -19.91 -3.15
CA SER A 111 0.58 -18.52 -3.59
C SER A 111 -0.77 -17.80 -3.58
N ARG A 112 -1.83 -18.45 -4.08
CA ARG A 112 -3.17 -17.88 -4.12
C ARG A 112 -3.78 -17.76 -2.72
N GLN A 113 -3.54 -18.73 -1.84
CA GLN A 113 -3.94 -18.65 -0.42
C GLN A 113 -3.28 -17.45 0.28
N CYS A 114 -1.99 -17.22 0.04
CA CYS A 114 -1.28 -16.05 0.55
C CYS A 114 -1.84 -14.73 0.00
N GLU A 115 -2.15 -14.65 -1.30
CA GLU A 115 -2.81 -13.47 -1.89
C GLU A 115 -4.18 -13.18 -1.27
N LEU A 116 -4.99 -14.23 -1.05
CA LEU A 116 -6.32 -14.09 -0.45
C LEU A 116 -6.24 -13.58 1.00
N LEU A 117 -5.26 -14.06 1.78
CA LEU A 117 -5.04 -13.61 3.16
C LEU A 117 -4.31 -12.26 3.28
N ASP A 118 -3.98 -11.62 2.16
CA ASP A 118 -3.10 -10.44 2.12
C ASP A 118 -1.77 -10.67 2.87
N LEU A 119 -1.22 -11.89 2.75
CA LEU A 119 0.00 -12.34 3.42
C LEU A 119 1.15 -12.44 2.41
N ALA A 120 2.27 -11.77 2.66
CA ALA A 120 3.47 -11.99 1.85
C ALA A 120 3.96 -13.44 1.96
N ARG A 121 4.24 -14.11 0.84
CA ARG A 121 4.68 -15.53 0.83
C ARG A 121 5.92 -15.79 1.68
N SER A 122 6.83 -14.83 1.79
CA SER A 122 8.03 -14.90 2.65
C SER A 122 7.68 -15.10 4.14
N THR A 123 6.53 -14.60 4.56
CA THR A 123 6.02 -14.66 5.93
C THR A 123 5.74 -16.11 6.35
N LEU A 124 5.32 -16.98 5.42
CA LEU A 124 5.09 -18.41 5.68
C LEU A 124 6.38 -19.14 6.04
N TYR A 125 7.46 -18.86 5.31
CA TYR A 125 8.76 -19.51 5.51
C TYR A 125 9.59 -18.88 6.63
N TYR A 126 9.19 -17.70 7.12
CA TYR A 126 9.89 -17.01 8.20
C TYR A 126 9.71 -17.76 9.52
N LYS A 127 10.81 -18.36 10.00
CA LYS A 127 10.91 -18.86 11.37
C LYS A 127 11.38 -17.72 12.27
N PRO A 128 10.64 -17.37 13.34
CA PRO A 128 11.08 -16.35 14.28
C PRO A 128 12.43 -16.77 14.89
N VAL A 129 13.45 -15.93 14.71
CA VAL A 129 14.76 -16.14 15.32
C VAL A 129 14.62 -15.78 16.79
N ALA A 130 14.80 -16.77 17.67
CA ALA A 130 14.86 -16.52 19.10
C ALA A 130 15.99 -15.53 19.41
N VAL A 131 15.72 -14.56 20.27
CA VAL A 131 16.75 -13.62 20.72
C VAL A 131 17.79 -14.43 21.52
N ASP A 132 19.06 -14.35 21.11
CA ASP A 132 20.17 -15.03 21.78
C ASP A 132 20.20 -14.61 23.27
N PRO A 133 20.05 -15.53 24.25
CA PRO A 133 20.06 -15.20 25.67
C PRO A 133 21.34 -14.49 26.10
N TYR A 134 22.46 -14.83 25.45
CA TYR A 134 23.74 -14.17 25.69
C TYR A 134 23.76 -12.73 25.18
N GLU A 135 23.05 -12.45 24.08
CA GLU A 135 22.90 -11.09 23.56
C GLU A 135 22.09 -10.20 24.50
N LEU A 136 21.00 -10.72 25.08
CA LEU A 136 20.22 -10.02 26.11
C LEU A 136 21.06 -9.76 27.36
N HIS A 137 21.87 -10.74 27.78
CA HIS A 137 22.78 -10.57 28.91
C HIS A 137 23.76 -9.40 28.67
N LEU A 138 24.37 -9.34 27.49
CA LEU A 138 25.27 -8.25 27.11
C LEU A 138 24.55 -6.89 27.03
N MET A 139 23.31 -6.85 26.51
CA MET A 139 22.50 -5.63 26.48
C MET A 139 22.25 -5.10 27.89
N ASN A 140 21.89 -5.96 28.83
CA ASN A 140 21.66 -5.59 30.22
C ASN A 140 22.93 -5.02 30.89
N LEU A 141 24.09 -5.67 30.68
CA LEU A 141 25.37 -5.18 31.21
C LEU A 141 25.76 -3.82 30.64
N ILE A 142 25.56 -3.63 29.32
CA ILE A 142 25.84 -2.35 28.66
C ILE A 142 24.92 -1.24 29.19
N ASP A 143 23.63 -1.51 29.36
CA ASP A 143 22.66 -0.54 29.87
C ASP A 143 22.97 -0.11 31.31
N GLN A 144 23.28 -1.09 32.18
CA GLN A 144 23.73 -0.83 33.56
C GLN A 144 24.99 0.03 33.59
N GLN A 145 26.00 -0.32 32.79
CA GLN A 145 27.26 0.42 32.77
C GLN A 145 27.10 1.81 32.14
N TYR A 146 26.26 1.95 31.13
CA TYR A 146 25.99 3.23 30.50
C TYR A 146 25.25 4.18 31.45
N THR A 147 24.30 3.67 32.23
CA THR A 147 23.61 4.43 33.28
C THR A 147 24.60 4.99 34.30
N ALA A 148 25.62 4.22 34.68
CA ALA A 148 26.68 4.68 35.57
C ALA A 148 27.69 5.61 34.88
N THR A 149 27.97 5.39 33.59
CA THR A 149 29.02 6.10 32.84
C THR A 149 28.58 6.52 31.42
N PRO A 150 27.76 7.58 31.28
CA PRO A 150 27.21 8.00 29.97
C PRO A 150 28.25 8.47 28.94
N PHE A 151 29.49 8.68 29.35
CA PHE A 151 30.61 9.09 28.48
C PHE A 151 31.43 7.90 27.94
N TYR A 152 31.08 6.67 28.28
CA TYR A 152 31.78 5.48 27.78
C TYR A 152 31.39 5.18 26.33
N GLY A 153 32.32 5.42 25.42
CA GLY A 153 32.23 4.98 24.03
C GLY A 153 32.51 3.49 23.86
N ILE A 154 32.25 3.00 22.64
CA ILE A 154 32.40 1.59 22.23
C ILE A 154 33.70 0.96 22.74
N ARG A 155 34.83 1.66 22.61
CA ARG A 155 36.15 1.14 23.02
C ARG A 155 36.24 0.91 24.54
N ARG A 156 35.80 1.88 25.35
CA ARG A 156 35.81 1.79 26.82
C ARG A 156 34.78 0.78 27.31
N MET A 157 33.60 0.75 26.68
CA MET A 157 32.56 -0.23 26.97
C MET A 157 33.04 -1.66 26.70
N SER A 158 33.72 -1.88 25.57
CA SER A 158 34.29 -3.19 25.23
C SER A 158 35.39 -3.63 26.20
N ALA A 159 36.25 -2.71 26.63
CA ALA A 159 37.27 -2.99 27.64
C ALA A 159 36.65 -3.31 29.00
N TRP A 160 35.59 -2.59 29.39
CA TRP A 160 34.86 -2.86 30.63
C TRP A 160 34.19 -4.24 30.60
N LEU A 161 33.48 -4.58 29.51
CA LEU A 161 32.89 -5.91 29.34
C LEU A 161 33.95 -7.02 29.42
N LYS A 162 35.12 -6.81 28.80
CA LYS A 162 36.24 -7.75 28.91
C LYS A 162 36.71 -7.95 30.34
N ASN A 163 36.70 -6.91 31.16
CA ASN A 163 37.05 -6.98 32.58
C ASN A 163 35.97 -7.69 33.42
N GLN A 164 34.71 -7.69 32.97
CA GLN A 164 33.61 -8.46 33.58
C GLN A 164 33.64 -9.95 33.18
N GLY A 165 34.66 -10.39 32.44
CA GLY A 165 34.80 -11.78 31.97
C GLY A 165 34.19 -12.04 30.59
N GLU A 166 33.58 -11.04 29.96
CA GLU A 166 32.89 -11.19 28.69
C GLU A 166 33.84 -11.06 27.49
N ARG A 167 34.05 -12.15 26.74
CA ARG A 167 34.93 -12.16 25.55
C ARG A 167 34.20 -11.65 24.31
N VAL A 168 33.93 -10.35 24.27
CA VAL A 168 33.14 -9.72 23.19
C VAL A 168 33.99 -8.82 22.30
N ASN A 169 33.80 -8.94 20.97
CA ASN A 169 34.42 -8.05 20.00
C ASN A 169 33.76 -6.66 20.01
N HIS A 170 34.55 -5.60 19.93
CA HIS A 170 34.06 -4.21 19.87
C HIS A 170 33.03 -3.95 18.76
N LYS A 171 33.10 -4.68 17.63
CA LYS A 171 32.07 -4.59 16.57
C LYS A 171 30.70 -5.07 17.05
N ARG A 172 30.65 -6.10 17.90
CA ARG A 172 29.40 -6.61 18.50
C ARG A 172 28.86 -5.59 19.50
N VAL A 173 29.70 -5.06 20.39
CA VAL A 173 29.31 -3.99 21.33
C VAL A 173 28.76 -2.77 20.58
N ALA A 174 29.41 -2.35 19.48
CA ALA A 174 28.95 -1.25 18.64
C ALA A 174 27.58 -1.52 17.97
N ARG A 175 27.31 -2.77 17.59
CA ARG A 175 25.98 -3.16 17.07
C ARG A 175 24.92 -3.07 18.17
N LEU A 176 25.20 -3.63 19.34
CA LEU A 176 24.26 -3.64 20.48
C LEU A 176 23.96 -2.23 20.98
N MET A 177 24.98 -1.39 21.14
CA MET A 177 24.79 0.03 21.52
C MET A 177 23.91 0.78 20.50
N ARG A 178 24.12 0.56 19.19
CA ARG A 178 23.26 1.15 18.15
C ARG A 178 21.83 0.63 18.20
N GLN A 179 21.64 -0.67 18.42
CA GLN A 179 20.31 -1.29 18.55
C GLN A 179 19.54 -0.77 19.76
N MET A 180 20.24 -0.44 20.85
CA MET A 180 19.67 0.16 22.05
C MET A 180 19.56 1.70 21.98
N GLY A 181 20.11 2.34 20.94
CA GLY A 181 20.12 3.81 20.82
C GLY A 181 21.07 4.51 21.81
N ILE A 182 22.07 3.78 22.33
CA ILE A 182 23.03 4.29 23.32
C ILE A 182 24.25 4.87 22.60
N GLU A 183 24.54 6.15 22.85
CA GLU A 183 25.72 6.84 22.33
C GLU A 183 26.50 7.54 23.44
N ALA A 184 27.82 7.51 23.37
CA ALA A 184 28.64 8.20 24.35
C ALA A 184 28.47 9.72 24.28
N ILE A 185 28.22 10.33 25.43
CA ILE A 185 28.10 11.77 25.57
C ILE A 185 29.50 12.35 25.79
N TYR A 186 30.00 13.10 24.82
CA TYR A 186 31.25 13.86 24.92
C TYR A 186 31.07 15.26 24.34
N PRO A 187 31.80 16.27 24.86
CA PRO A 187 31.86 17.59 24.25
C PRO A 187 32.31 17.45 22.80
N ARG A 188 31.46 17.90 21.87
CA ARG A 188 31.83 17.90 20.45
C ARG A 188 32.89 18.98 20.20
N PRO A 189 33.88 18.73 19.33
CA PRO A 189 34.83 19.77 18.96
C PRO A 189 34.08 20.93 18.27
N HIS A 190 34.56 22.17 18.47
CA HIS A 190 34.01 23.38 17.86
C HIS A 190 32.60 23.81 18.30
N THR A 191 32.17 23.48 19.52
CA THR A 191 30.92 24.05 20.10
C THR A 191 30.94 25.58 20.22
N SER A 192 32.13 26.21 20.22
CA SER A 192 32.30 27.66 20.20
C SER A 192 32.14 28.28 18.81
N ARG A 193 32.13 27.49 17.73
CA ARG A 193 31.86 28.00 16.39
C ARG A 193 30.35 28.12 16.20
N PRO A 194 29.82 29.31 15.94
CA PRO A 194 28.41 29.47 15.61
C PRO A 194 28.09 28.74 14.31
N ALA A 195 26.86 28.25 14.16
CA ALA A 195 26.38 27.73 12.89
C ALA A 195 26.39 28.84 11.83
N ASP A 196 26.49 28.46 10.55
CA ASP A 196 26.72 29.39 9.42
C ASP A 196 25.68 30.53 9.31
N ASN A 197 24.52 30.39 9.94
CA ASN A 197 23.40 31.35 9.88
C ASN A 197 23.05 32.05 11.20
N VAL A 198 23.93 32.04 12.21
CA VAL A 198 23.66 32.77 13.47
C VAL A 198 24.04 34.25 13.31
N ARG A 199 23.04 35.14 13.34
CA ARG A 199 23.26 36.59 13.37
C ARG A 199 24.04 36.97 14.63
N ARG A 200 25.27 37.48 14.45
CA ARG A 200 26.10 38.01 15.53
C ARG A 200 25.61 39.42 15.90
N TYR A 201 25.18 39.59 17.15
CA TYR A 201 24.83 40.90 17.68
C TYR A 201 26.11 41.60 18.18
N PRO A 202 26.36 42.86 17.79
CA PRO A 202 27.48 43.61 18.32
C PRO A 202 27.27 43.87 19.82
N TYR A 203 28.36 43.84 20.59
CA TYR A 203 28.32 44.22 22.00
C TYR A 203 28.20 45.75 22.10
N LEU A 204 26.96 46.23 22.26
CA LEU A 204 26.62 47.65 22.21
C LEU A 204 27.18 48.48 23.38
N LEU A 205 27.68 47.83 24.43
CA LEU A 205 28.31 48.48 25.58
C LEU A 205 29.80 48.74 25.36
N LYS A 206 30.38 48.34 24.21
CA LYS A 206 31.80 48.53 23.92
C LYS A 206 32.12 50.02 23.75
N GLY A 207 32.90 50.59 24.66
CA GLY A 207 33.36 51.98 24.61
C GLY A 207 32.40 53.02 25.19
N LEU A 208 31.31 52.58 25.84
CA LEU A 208 30.40 53.48 26.54
C LEU A 208 31.02 53.90 27.89
N VAL A 209 31.12 55.20 28.15
CA VAL A 209 31.46 55.72 29.48
C VAL A 209 30.18 55.72 30.32
N ILE A 210 30.21 55.06 31.48
CA ILE A 210 29.05 54.90 32.37
C ILE A 210 29.30 55.78 33.60
N ASP A 211 28.78 57.00 33.60
CA ASP A 211 29.04 58.04 34.61
C ASP A 211 27.83 58.35 35.50
N ALA A 212 26.66 57.79 35.20
CA ALA A 212 25.43 57.93 35.99
C ALA A 212 24.76 56.57 36.31
N PRO A 213 24.06 56.46 37.45
CA PRO A 213 23.24 55.29 37.76
C PRO A 213 22.11 55.08 36.73
N ASN A 214 21.70 53.83 36.52
CA ASN A 214 20.66 53.38 35.57
C ASN A 214 20.97 53.44 34.06
N LEU A 215 22.23 53.68 33.67
CA LEU A 215 22.65 53.67 32.26
C LEU A 215 22.79 52.26 31.65
N VAL A 216 23.19 51.26 32.45
CA VAL A 216 23.40 49.88 31.99
C VAL A 216 22.82 48.91 33.01
N TRP A 217 22.15 47.89 32.51
CA TRP A 217 21.53 46.83 33.30
C TRP A 217 22.19 45.50 32.89
N SER A 218 22.72 44.77 33.86
CA SER A 218 23.30 43.44 33.65
C SER A 218 22.55 42.42 34.49
N THR A 219 22.32 41.25 33.93
CA THR A 219 21.69 40.13 34.64
C THR A 219 22.50 38.87 34.37
N ASP A 220 22.95 38.19 35.42
CA ASP A 220 23.63 36.90 35.27
C ASP A 220 22.61 35.77 35.12
N ILE A 221 22.65 35.09 33.97
CA ILE A 221 21.86 33.88 33.73
C ILE A 221 22.71 32.66 34.10
N SER A 222 22.46 32.10 35.28
CA SER A 222 22.97 30.79 35.65
C SER A 222 22.07 29.73 35.01
N VAL A 223 22.59 28.96 34.05
CA VAL A 223 21.86 27.82 33.49
C VAL A 223 22.04 26.64 34.45
N PRO A 224 21.00 26.20 35.19
CA PRO A 224 21.12 25.04 36.05
C PRO A 224 21.37 23.80 35.19
N GLN A 225 22.39 23.03 35.54
CA GLN A 225 22.70 21.75 34.91
C GLN A 225 21.57 20.75 35.20
N GLN A 226 20.59 20.64 34.29
CA GLN A 226 19.50 19.67 34.42
C GLN A 226 20.04 18.23 34.35
N ARG A 227 19.87 17.45 35.43
CA ARG A 227 19.87 15.99 35.33
C ARG A 227 18.71 15.59 34.42
N ARG A 228 19.03 15.05 33.24
CA ARG A 228 18.06 14.46 32.32
C ARG A 228 17.54 13.15 32.89
N GLU A 229 16.60 13.22 33.83
CA GLU A 229 15.71 12.09 34.07
C GLU A 229 14.47 12.29 33.20
N ARG A 230 14.29 11.37 32.24
CA ARG A 230 13.02 11.05 31.57
C ARG A 230 12.46 12.10 30.59
N TRP A 231 12.93 12.07 29.34
CA TRP A 231 12.23 12.63 28.15
C TRP A 231 11.92 11.58 27.06
N GLU A 232 11.94 10.28 27.37
CA GLU A 232 11.74 9.23 26.36
C GLU A 232 10.29 8.88 26.01
N LYS A 233 9.27 9.56 26.56
CA LYS A 233 7.86 9.17 26.32
C LYS A 233 7.04 10.03 25.36
N THR A 234 7.55 11.12 24.80
CA THR A 234 6.73 11.99 23.93
C THR A 234 7.19 12.10 22.47
N SER A 235 8.42 11.68 22.14
CA SER A 235 8.96 11.85 20.77
C SER A 235 8.71 10.67 19.83
N ARG A 236 8.14 9.55 20.32
CA ARG A 236 8.07 8.29 19.57
C ARG A 236 6.88 8.18 18.60
N ASN A 237 6.08 9.23 18.41
CA ASN A 237 4.87 9.15 17.59
C ASN A 237 4.75 10.22 16.50
N ARG A 238 5.87 10.79 16.02
CA ARG A 238 5.79 11.84 14.98
C ARG A 238 6.98 11.92 14.03
N LEU A 239 7.48 10.80 13.50
CA LEU A 239 8.41 10.80 12.35
C LEU A 239 8.23 9.53 11.49
N THR A 240 7.04 9.37 10.91
CA THR A 240 6.91 8.83 9.55
C THR A 240 6.78 10.03 8.63
N GLY A 241 7.79 10.30 7.81
CA GLY A 241 7.71 11.30 6.74
C GLY A 241 8.91 12.23 6.64
N ALA A 242 9.62 12.09 5.52
CA ALA A 242 10.45 13.06 4.84
C ALA A 242 11.86 13.36 5.42
N ASP A 243 12.83 12.82 4.68
CA ASP A 243 14.01 13.52 4.13
C ASP A 243 14.92 14.28 5.09
N TYR A 244 16.02 13.62 5.48
CA TYR A 244 17.25 14.31 5.83
C TYR A 244 18.43 13.67 5.09
N LYS A 245 18.91 14.36 4.06
CA LYS A 245 20.16 14.08 3.33
C LYS A 245 21.25 14.97 3.95
N PRO A 246 22.26 14.42 4.65
CA PRO A 246 23.31 15.23 5.24
C PRO A 246 24.35 15.65 4.17
N PRO A 247 25.06 16.77 4.38
CA PRO A 247 26.30 17.06 3.66
C PRO A 247 27.44 16.12 4.08
#